data_AF-Q9JHP9-F1
#
_entry.id   AF-Q9JHP9-F1
#
_cell.length_a   1.000
_cell.length_b   1.000
_cell.length_c   1.000
_cell.angle_alpha   90.00
_cell.angle_beta   90.00
_cell.angle_gamma   90.00
#
_symmetry.space_group_name_H-M   'P 1'
#
loop_
_entity.id
_entity.type
_entity.pdbx_description
1 polymer ?
#
loop_
_entity_poly.entity_id
_entity_poly.type
_entity_poly.pdbx_seq_one_letter_code
_entity_poly.pdbx_strand_id
1 'polypeptide(L)' 'PAKVPDDPPSMVFKQMELGGQFLKAAEDYGVTKTDMFQTVDLFEGKDMAAVQRTLMALGILAVTKNYGHAGGHAG' A
#
# COMPACT_ATOMS: atom_id res chain seq x y z
N PRO A 1 12.85 1.82 14.63
CA PRO A 1 12.13 2.72 13.69
C PRO A 1 13.00 3.04 12.46
N ALA A 2 12.63 2.54 11.28
CA ALA A 2 13.31 2.92 10.05
C ALA A 2 13.02 4.40 9.77
N LYS A 3 14.07 5.22 9.71
CA LYS A 3 13.97 6.65 9.38
C LYS A 3 13.77 6.74 7.86
N VAL A 4 12.62 7.23 7.43
CA VAL A 4 12.40 7.56 6.01
C VAL A 4 13.40 8.67 5.65
N PRO A 5 14.23 8.49 4.62
CA PRO A 5 15.14 9.54 4.17
C PRO A 5 14.36 10.82 3.85
N ASP A 6 14.88 11.97 4.27
CA ASP A 6 14.22 13.28 4.11
C ASP A 6 14.02 13.68 2.63
N ASP A 7 14.83 13.12 1.71
CA ASP A 7 14.71 13.31 0.27
C ASP A 7 14.40 11.99 -0.45
N PRO A 8 13.40 11.96 -1.37
CA PRO A 8 13.20 10.81 -2.23
C PRO A 8 14.46 10.59 -3.07
N PRO A 9 14.92 9.34 -3.23
CA PRO A 9 16.10 9.07 -4.04
C PRO A 9 15.89 9.62 -5.46
N SER A 10 16.85 10.39 -5.98
CA SER A 10 16.73 11.00 -7.33
C SER A 10 16.79 9.96 -8.46
N MET A 11 17.22 8.72 -8.16
CA MET A 11 17.27 7.65 -9.13
C MET A 11 15.91 7.00 -9.31
N VAL A 12 15.36 7.08 -10.52
CA VAL A 12 14.09 6.47 -10.97
C VAL A 12 13.95 5.01 -10.53
N PHE A 13 15.02 4.22 -10.66
CA PHE A 13 15.01 2.81 -10.25
C PHE A 13 14.71 2.63 -8.75
N LYS A 14 15.23 3.50 -7.89
CA LYS A 14 14.95 3.45 -6.45
C LYS A 14 13.51 3.84 -6.13
N GLN A 15 12.94 4.81 -6.86
CA GLN A 15 11.53 5.17 -6.67
C GLN A 15 10.59 4.03 -7.11
N MET A 16 10.91 3.37 -8.22
CA MET A 16 10.21 2.16 -8.67
C MET A 16 10.35 1.02 -7.66
N GLU A 17 11.54 0.82 -7.09
CA GLU A 17 11.79 -0.20 -6.05
C GLU A 17 10.97 0.08 -4.78
N LEU A 18 10.90 1.33 -4.33
CA LEU A 18 10.07 1.73 -3.18
C LEU A 18 8.58 1.45 -3.42
N GLY A 19 8.08 1.72 -4.63
CA GLY A 19 6.73 1.35 -5.03
C GLY A 19 6.51 -0.16 -4.97
N GLY A 20 7.48 -0.94 -5.46
CA GLY A 20 7.44 -2.40 -5.38
C GLY A 20 7.44 -2.93 -3.94
N GLN A 21 8.24 -2.34 -3.05
CA GLN A 21 8.26 -2.69 -1.63
C GLN A 21 6.91 -2.42 -0.95
N PHE A 22 6.28 -1.28 -1.26
CA PHE A 22 4.94 -0.98 -0.77
C PHE A 22 3.91 -2.02 -1.24
N LEU A 23 3.89 -2.33 -2.54
CA LEU A 23 2.95 -3.31 -3.10
C LEU A 23 3.14 -4.70 -2.48
N LYS A 24 4.39 -5.10 -2.25
CA LYS A 24 4.71 -6.35 -1.57
C LYS A 24 4.15 -6.38 -0.14
N ALA A 25 4.36 -5.30 0.62
CA ALA A 25 3.81 -5.17 1.96
C ALA A 25 2.27 -5.15 1.98
N ALA A 26 1.64 -4.50 0.99
CA ALA A 26 0.18 -4.46 0.85
C ALA A 26 -0.39 -5.86 0.53
N GLU A 27 0.25 -6.61 -0.36
CA GLU A 27 -0.08 -8.01 -0.65
C GLU A 27 0.03 -8.89 0.60
N ASP A 28 1.14 -8.79 1.34
CA ASP A 28 1.36 -9.55 2.57
C ASP A 28 0.36 -9.14 3.68
N TYR A 29 -0.11 -7.89 3.65
CA TYR A 29 -1.19 -7.42 4.51
C TYR A 29 -2.57 -7.93 4.08
N GLY A 30 -2.71 -8.52 2.90
CA GLY A 30 -3.94 -9.16 2.40
C GLY A 30 -4.68 -8.37 1.32
N VAL A 31 -4.08 -7.32 0.76
CA VAL A 31 -4.66 -6.63 -0.42
C VAL A 31 -4.62 -7.57 -1.60
N THR A 32 -5.73 -7.67 -2.33
CA THR A 32 -5.80 -8.55 -3.51
C THR A 32 -5.03 -7.96 -4.68
N LYS A 33 -4.45 -8.82 -5.53
CA LYS A 33 -3.68 -8.37 -6.71
C LYS A 33 -4.49 -7.53 -7.70
N THR A 34 -5.80 -7.76 -7.76
CA THR A 34 -6.72 -7.01 -8.62
C THR A 34 -6.92 -5.57 -8.16
N ASP A 35 -6.71 -5.30 -6.87
CA ASP A 35 -6.82 -3.96 -6.30
C ASP A 35 -5.47 -3.23 -6.21
N MET A 36 -4.36 -3.87 -6.62
CA MET A 36 -3.02 -3.31 -6.58
C MET A 36 -2.69 -2.54 -7.87
N PHE A 37 -2.16 -1.32 -7.71
CA PHE A 37 -1.57 -0.54 -8.80
C PHE A 37 -0.22 -1.13 -9.27
N GLN A 38 0.23 -0.77 -10.47
CA GLN A 38 1.60 -1.02 -10.92
C GLN A 38 2.48 0.18 -10.63
N THR A 39 3.77 -0.02 -10.33
CA THR A 39 4.68 1.09 -9.97
C THR A 39 4.72 2.22 -11.02
N VAL A 40 4.48 1.91 -12.29
CA VAL A 40 4.36 2.88 -13.39
C VAL A 40 3.13 3.79 -13.26
N ASP A 41 2.03 3.30 -12.69
CA ASP A 41 0.79 4.06 -12.49
C ASP A 41 1.01 5.21 -11.51
N LEU A 42 1.84 4.98 -10.49
CA LEU A 42 2.26 5.98 -9.52
C LEU A 42 3.42 6.84 -10.03
N PHE A 43 4.47 6.22 -10.60
CA PHE A 43 5.69 6.91 -10.99
C PHE A 43 5.49 7.85 -12.19
N GLU A 44 4.73 7.42 -13.20
CA GLU A 44 4.44 8.24 -14.40
C GLU A 44 3.03 8.86 -14.34
N GLY A 45 2.25 8.59 -13.28
CA GLY A 45 0.91 9.12 -13.11
C GLY A 45 -0.12 8.56 -14.12
N LYS A 46 0.11 7.37 -14.67
CA LYS A 46 -0.73 6.77 -15.72
C LYS A 46 -2.13 6.39 -15.24
N ASP A 47 -2.26 5.88 -14.02
CA ASP A 47 -3.54 5.51 -13.42
C ASP A 47 -3.55 5.77 -11.91
N MET A 48 -3.78 7.02 -11.53
CA MET A 48 -3.94 7.41 -10.13
C MET A 48 -5.21 6.84 -9.50
N ALA A 49 -6.21 6.41 -10.29
CA ALA A 49 -7.40 5.77 -9.75
C ALA A 49 -7.06 4.36 -9.21
N ALA A 50 -6.17 3.63 -9.88
CA ALA A 50 -5.63 2.37 -9.36
C ALA A 50 -4.90 2.59 -8.02
N VAL A 51 -4.08 3.64 -7.92
CA VAL A 51 -3.37 3.98 -6.66
C VAL A 51 -4.36 4.24 -5.52
N GLN A 52 -5.41 5.01 -5.78
CA GLN A 52 -6.46 5.28 -4.79
C GLN A 52 -7.20 4.01 -4.37
N ARG A 53 -7.50 3.10 -5.30
CA ARG A 53 -8.14 1.80 -5.00
C ARG A 53 -7.27 0.96 -4.07
N THR A 54 -5.97 0.85 -4.34
CA THR A 54 -5.05 0.10 -3.48
C THR A 54 -5.00 0.66 -2.06
N LEU A 55 -4.93 1.98 -1.91
CA LEU A 55 -4.93 2.64 -0.61
C LEU A 55 -6.25 2.41 0.14
N MET A 56 -7.38 2.48 -0.57
CA MET A 56 -8.69 2.21 0.02
C MET A 56 -8.82 0.76 0.48
N ALA A 57 -8.41 -0.21 -0.35
CA ALA A 57 -8.42 -1.62 0.00
C ALA A 57 -7.54 -1.91 1.24
N LEU A 58 -6.33 -1.32 1.28
CA LEU A 58 -5.44 -1.43 2.44
C LEU A 58 -6.05 -0.79 3.69
N GLY A 59 -6.67 0.38 3.57
CA GLY A 59 -7.35 1.06 4.68
C GLY A 59 -8.52 0.26 5.26
N ILE A 60 -9.36 -0.32 4.40
CA ILE A 60 -10.46 -1.20 4.80
C ILE A 60 -9.93 -2.44 5.51
N LEU A 61 -8.87 -3.06 5.00
CA LEU A 61 -8.22 -4.20 5.65
C LEU A 61 -7.64 -3.83 7.01
N ALA A 62 -7.03 -2.66 7.13
CA ALA A 62 -6.46 -2.20 8.40
C ALA A 62 -7.54 -1.96 9.45
N VAL A 63 -8.64 -1.31 9.05
CA VAL A 63 -9.85 -1.14 9.85
C VAL A 63 -10.38 -2.50 10.30
N THR A 64 -10.71 -3.40 9.37
CA THR A 64 -11.31 -4.70 9.69
C THR A 64 -10.41 -5.58 10.57
N LYS A 65 -9.09 -5.60 10.32
CA LYS A 65 -8.13 -6.32 11.18
C LYS A 65 -8.02 -5.71 12.57
N ASN A 66 -8.07 -4.38 12.71
CA ASN A 66 -8.03 -3.71 14.01
C ASN A 66 -9.34 -3.91 14.80
N TYR A 67 -10.49 -3.90 14.12
CA TYR A 67 -11.79 -4.25 14.74
C TYR A 67 -11.90 -5.74 15.08
N GLY A 68 -11.21 -6.62 14.34
CA GLY A 68 -11.13 -8.05 14.62
C GLY A 68 -10.43 -8.41 15.94
N HIS A 69 -9.63 -7.49 16.52
CA HIS A 69 -9.02 -7.68 17.84
C HIS A 69 -9.77 -6.99 18.98
N ALA A 70 -10.67 -6.04 18.67
CA ALA A 70 -11.38 -5.24 19.67
C ALA A 70 -12.88 -5.60 19.86
N GLY A 71 -13.44 -6.53 19.07
CA GLY A 71 -14.89 -6.79 19.03
C GLY A 71 -15.33 -8.22 19.36
N GLY A 72 -14.46 -9.07 19.89
CA GLY A 72 -14.73 -10.49 20.11
C GLY A 72 -15.24 -10.86 21.51
N HIS A 73 -16.19 -10.12 22.09
CA HIS A 73 -17.04 -10.63 23.17
C HIS A 73 -18.42 -9.98 23.06
N ALA A 74 -19.23 -10.53 22.16
CA ALA A 74 -20.67 -10.46 22.29
C ALA A 74 -21.09 -11.46 23.39
N GLY A 75 -21.59 -10.92 24.50
CA GLY A 75 -22.28 -11.61 25.58
C GLY A 75 -23.44 -10.74 26.02
#